data_AF-A0A2X3ECA6-F1
#
_entry.id   AF-A0A2X3ECA6-F1
#
_cell.length_a   1.000
_cell.length_b   1.000
_cell.length_c   1.000
_cell.angle_alpha   90.00
_cell.angle_beta   90.00
_cell.angle_gamma   90.00
#
_symmetry.space_group_name_H-M   'P 1'
#
loop_
_entity.id
_entity.type
_entity.pdbx_description
1 polymer ?
#
loop_
_entity_poly.entity_id
_entity_poly.type
_entity_poly.pdbx_seq_one_letter_code
_entity_poly.pdbx_strand_id
1 'polypeptide(L)'
;MEKIKKGNWKKEEDLKVVELFYLGYTAREIGAEIDRSKEAVQKRIQLLTRKGVIDKSKINKLILENRDSLRLWETYPERVKREINRALNHESNKYITGSSLGKQCKSAYENYSGGKRLKKETEDMVYPRDMPKYIKTIV
;
A
#
# COMPACT_ATOMS: atom_id res chain seq x y z
N MET A 1 0.41 -12.33 -19.49
CA MET A 1 -0.17 -13.31 -18.55
C MET A 1 0.99 -14.13 -18.00
N GLU A 2 1.41 -13.85 -16.77
CA GLU A 2 2.47 -14.62 -16.11
C GLU A 2 2.04 -16.08 -15.95
N LYS A 3 2.98 -17.01 -16.17
CA LYS A 3 2.69 -18.44 -16.19
C LYS A 3 2.47 -18.93 -14.76
N ILE A 4 1.21 -19.19 -14.40
CA ILE A 4 0.86 -19.80 -13.11
C ILE A 4 1.56 -21.15 -12.97
N LYS A 5 2.34 -21.32 -11.91
CA LYS A 5 3.08 -22.55 -11.60
C LYS A 5 2.11 -23.66 -11.18
N LYS A 6 2.11 -24.77 -11.92
CA LYS A 6 1.30 -25.98 -11.62
C LYS A 6 2.10 -27.15 -11.01
N GLY A 7 3.40 -26.94 -10.75
CA GLY A 7 4.30 -27.98 -10.23
C GLY A 7 4.13 -28.28 -8.73
N ASN A 8 4.90 -29.26 -8.23
CA ASN A 8 4.93 -29.60 -6.81
C ASN A 8 5.37 -28.42 -5.94
N TRP A 9 4.87 -28.39 -4.70
CA TRP A 9 5.24 -27.38 -3.71
C TRP A 9 6.65 -27.65 -3.19
N LYS A 10 7.53 -26.65 -3.31
CA LYS A 10 8.86 -26.67 -2.67
C LYS A 10 8.77 -26.18 -1.22
N LYS A 11 9.73 -26.59 -0.39
CA LYS A 11 9.83 -26.12 1.00
C LYS A 11 9.97 -24.59 1.09
N GLU A 12 10.67 -23.97 0.13
CA GLU A 12 10.80 -22.51 0.04
C GLU A 12 9.46 -21.81 -0.25
N GLU A 13 8.62 -22.41 -1.10
CA GLU A 13 7.28 -21.88 -1.37
C GLU A 13 6.39 -21.99 -0.12
N ASP A 14 6.51 -23.07 0.65
CA ASP A 14 5.79 -23.22 1.92
C ASP A 14 6.21 -22.16 2.94
N LEU A 15 7.51 -21.90 3.07
CA LEU A 15 8.04 -20.86 3.97
C LEU A 15 7.46 -19.49 3.60
N LYS A 16 7.46 -19.13 2.32
CA LYS A 16 6.86 -17.87 1.84
C LYS A 16 5.36 -17.80 2.11
N VAL A 17 4.62 -18.88 1.90
CA VAL A 17 3.18 -18.93 2.21
C VAL A 17 2.95 -18.70 3.71
N VAL A 18 3.76 -19.29 4.58
CA VAL A 18 3.64 -19.13 6.03
C VAL A 18 3.96 -17.69 6.46
N GLU A 19 5.05 -17.13 5.95
CA GLU A 19 5.48 -15.75 6.25
C GLU A 19 4.41 -14.74 5.84
N LEU A 20 3.97 -14.78 4.57
CA LEU A 20 2.95 -13.86 4.06
C LEU A 20 1.60 -14.05 4.76
N PHE A 21 1.26 -15.29 5.14
CA PHE A 21 0.04 -15.56 5.90
C PHE A 21 0.06 -14.93 7.29
N TYR A 22 1.20 -14.95 8.00
CA TYR A 22 1.34 -14.28 9.30
C TYR A 22 1.43 -12.75 9.17
N LEU A 23 1.90 -12.24 8.04
CA LEU A 23 1.86 -10.81 7.71
C LEU A 23 0.45 -10.31 7.35
N GLY A 24 -0.54 -11.20 7.26
CA GLY A 24 -1.94 -10.85 7.02
C GLY A 24 -2.33 -10.76 5.54
N TYR A 25 -1.47 -11.20 4.62
CA TYR A 25 -1.79 -11.21 3.19
C TYR A 25 -2.90 -12.22 2.89
N THR A 26 -3.76 -11.87 1.94
CA THR A 26 -4.82 -12.76 1.46
C THR A 26 -4.26 -13.84 0.54
N ALA A 27 -4.96 -14.97 0.41
CA ALA A 27 -4.54 -16.05 -0.50
C ALA A 27 -4.39 -15.61 -1.97
N ARG A 28 -5.08 -14.53 -2.37
CA ARG A 28 -4.94 -13.93 -3.72
C ARG A 28 -3.62 -13.20 -3.88
N GLU A 29 -3.26 -12.38 -2.89
CA GLU A 29 -2.01 -11.60 -2.91
C GLU A 29 -0.80 -12.52 -2.76
N ILE A 30 -0.88 -13.51 -1.86
CA ILE A 30 0.14 -14.55 -1.73
C ILE A 30 0.33 -15.26 -3.08
N GLY A 31 -0.78 -15.61 -3.76
CA GLY A 31 -0.72 -16.26 -5.06
C GLY A 31 -0.04 -15.41 -6.13
N ALA A 32 -0.29 -14.10 -6.15
CA ALA A 32 0.38 -13.18 -7.05
C ALA A 32 1.90 -13.12 -6.79
N GLU A 33 2.31 -13.14 -5.51
CA GLU A 33 3.72 -13.06 -5.12
C GLU A 33 4.54 -14.32 -5.47
N ILE A 34 3.90 -15.50 -5.48
CA ILE A 34 4.57 -16.79 -5.74
C ILE A 34 4.19 -17.43 -7.08
N ASP A 35 3.50 -16.70 -7.96
CA ASP A 35 2.96 -17.16 -9.25
C ASP A 35 2.05 -18.39 -9.13
N ARG A 36 1.21 -18.45 -8.10
CA ARG A 36 0.25 -19.54 -7.86
C ARG A 36 -1.18 -19.02 -7.90
N SER A 37 -2.12 -19.89 -8.24
CA SER A 37 -3.54 -19.51 -8.16
C SER A 37 -3.97 -19.36 -6.70
N LYS A 38 -4.94 -18.47 -6.46
CA LYS A 38 -5.58 -18.27 -5.16
C LYS A 38 -6.03 -19.60 -4.55
N GLU A 39 -6.63 -20.48 -5.35
CA GLU A 39 -7.17 -21.76 -4.92
C GLU A 39 -6.07 -22.72 -4.47
N ALA A 40 -4.93 -22.72 -5.18
CA ALA A 40 -3.77 -23.53 -4.82
C ALA A 40 -3.19 -23.08 -3.48
N VAL A 41 -3.03 -21.77 -3.28
CA VAL A 41 -2.56 -21.19 -2.02
C VAL A 41 -3.53 -21.50 -0.88
N GLN A 42 -4.84 -21.33 -1.09
CA GLN A 42 -5.85 -21.60 -0.08
C GLN A 42 -5.83 -23.06 0.38
N LYS A 43 -5.72 -24.01 -0.56
CA LYS A 43 -5.54 -25.44 -0.25
C LYS A 43 -4.24 -25.68 0.53
N ARG A 44 -3.17 -24.97 0.18
CA ARG A 44 -1.88 -25.11 0.87
C ARG A 44 -1.91 -24.61 2.31
N ILE A 45 -2.50 -23.43 2.55
CA ILE A 45 -2.69 -22.89 3.90
C ILE A 45 -3.50 -23.85 4.76
N GLN A 46 -4.58 -24.43 4.23
CA GLN A 46 -5.37 -25.43 4.96
C GLN A 46 -4.54 -26.67 5.35
N LEU A 47 -3.70 -27.17 4.43
CA LEU A 47 -2.83 -28.30 4.69
C LEU A 47 -1.75 -27.97 5.75
N LEU A 48 -1.10 -26.81 5.63
CA LEU A 48 -0.10 -26.34 6.61
C LEU A 48 -0.70 -26.09 8.00
N THR A 49 -1.97 -25.66 8.05
CA THR A 49 -2.73 -25.54 9.31
C THR A 49 -2.94 -26.91 9.95
N ARG A 50 -3.40 -27.90 9.17
CA ARG A 50 -3.62 -29.28 9.67
C ARG A 50 -2.33 -29.93 10.16
N LYS A 51 -1.19 -29.55 9.57
CA LYS A 51 0.15 -30.00 9.99
C LYS A 51 0.69 -29.27 11.22
N GLY A 52 -0.03 -28.29 11.77
CA GLY A 52 0.42 -27.49 12.92
C GLY A 52 1.54 -26.49 12.60
N VAL A 53 1.91 -26.32 11.32
CA VAL A 53 2.92 -25.34 10.88
C VAL A 53 2.34 -23.92 10.95
N ILE A 54 1.07 -23.81 10.56
CA ILE A 54 0.29 -22.58 10.66
C ILE A 54 -0.64 -22.69 11.87
N ASP A 55 -0.43 -21.79 12.83
CA ASP A 55 -1.31 -21.61 13.97
C ASP A 55 -2.20 -20.40 13.73
N LYS A 56 -3.46 -20.67 13.36
CA LYS A 56 -4.45 -19.61 13.13
C LYS A 56 -4.77 -18.81 14.39
N SER A 57 -4.50 -19.34 15.58
CA SER A 57 -4.69 -18.60 16.83
C SER A 57 -3.71 -17.43 16.96
N LYS A 58 -2.49 -17.55 16.41
CA LYS A 58 -1.49 -16.46 16.39
C LYS A 58 -1.92 -15.29 15.51
N ILE A 59 -2.58 -15.57 14.39
CA ILE A 59 -3.08 -14.54 13.46
C ILE A 59 -4.30 -13.82 14.01
N ASN A 60 -5.12 -14.55 14.78
CA ASN A 60 -6.26 -13.94 15.44
C ASN A 60 -5.85 -12.81 16.35
N LYS A 61 -4.64 -12.74 16.92
CA LYS A 61 -4.29 -11.63 17.83
C LYS A 61 -4.25 -10.27 17.13
N LEU A 62 -3.55 -10.16 16.00
CA LEU A 62 -3.46 -8.91 15.24
C LEU A 62 -4.77 -8.56 14.51
N ILE A 63 -5.49 -9.58 14.00
CA ILE A 63 -6.80 -9.37 13.37
C ILE A 63 -7.85 -9.00 14.42
N LEU A 64 -7.80 -9.56 15.63
CA LEU A 64 -8.69 -9.22 16.74
C LEU A 64 -8.37 -7.81 17.26
N GLU A 65 -7.10 -7.45 17.43
CA GLU A 65 -6.67 -6.08 17.76
C GLU A 65 -7.13 -5.08 16.69
N ASN A 66 -7.00 -5.40 15.39
CA ASN A 66 -7.51 -4.57 14.31
C ASN A 66 -9.04 -4.55 14.23
N ARG A 67 -9.72 -5.65 14.56
CA ARG A 67 -11.19 -5.75 14.53
C ARG A 67 -11.82 -5.02 15.71
N ASP A 68 -11.19 -5.05 16.88
CA ASP A 68 -11.57 -4.25 18.04
C ASP A 68 -11.26 -2.78 17.79
N SER A 69 -10.16 -2.46 17.12
CA SER A 69 -9.88 -1.09 16.64
C SER A 69 -10.94 -0.60 15.65
N LEU A 70 -11.42 -1.45 14.73
CA LEU A 70 -12.50 -1.15 13.79
C LEU A 70 -13.86 -1.00 14.49
N ARG A 71 -14.18 -1.87 15.47
CA ARG A 71 -15.40 -1.77 16.31
C ARG A 71 -15.39 -0.53 17.19
N LEU A 72 -14.23 -0.18 17.76
CA LEU A 72 -14.05 1.08 18.47
C LEU A 72 -14.33 2.24 17.51
N TRP A 73 -13.79 2.19 16.28
CA TRP A 73 -14.07 3.18 15.26
C TRP A 73 -15.57 3.29 14.93
N GLU A 74 -16.31 2.19 14.79
CA GLU A 74 -17.76 2.22 14.57
C GLU A 74 -18.54 2.85 15.75
N THR A 75 -18.09 2.61 16.98
CA THR A 75 -18.74 3.09 18.22
C THR A 75 -18.29 4.47 18.69
N TYR A 76 -17.21 5.04 18.14
CA TYR A 76 -16.76 6.39 18.49
C TYR A 76 -17.80 7.45 18.11
N PRO A 77 -18.06 8.45 18.98
CA PRO A 77 -18.84 9.62 18.61
C PRO A 77 -18.22 10.33 17.40
N GLU A 78 -19.06 10.85 16.51
CA GLU A 78 -18.64 11.49 15.25
C GLU A 78 -17.72 12.71 15.46
N ARG A 79 -17.75 13.31 16.65
CA ARG A 79 -16.81 14.38 17.04
C ARG A 79 -15.39 13.86 17.20
N VAL A 80 -15.22 12.72 17.86
CA VAL A 80 -13.90 12.11 18.12
C VAL A 80 -13.26 11.64 16.81
N LYS A 81 -14.05 11.03 15.92
CA LYS A 81 -13.59 10.65 14.57
C LYS A 81 -13.05 11.85 13.78
N ARG A 82 -13.79 12.96 13.81
CA ARG A 82 -13.37 14.21 13.14
C ARG A 82 -12.08 14.77 13.71
N GLU A 83 -11.90 14.69 15.03
CA GLU A 83 -10.72 15.20 15.72
C GLU A 83 -9.47 14.35 15.43
N ILE A 84 -9.63 13.01 15.43
CA ILE A 84 -8.58 12.07 15.00
C ILE A 84 -8.21 12.33 13.54
N ASN A 85 -9.18 12.45 12.63
CA ASN A 85 -8.92 12.74 11.22
C ASN A 85 -8.25 14.11 11.05
N ARG A 86 -8.61 15.11 11.85
CA ARG A 86 -7.98 16.43 11.82
C ARG A 86 -6.52 16.36 12.28
N ALA A 87 -6.23 15.59 13.32
CA ALA A 87 -4.86 15.37 13.80
C ALA A 87 -4.02 14.61 12.76
N LEU A 88 -4.54 13.53 12.20
CA LEU A 88 -3.88 12.77 11.13
C LEU A 88 -3.63 13.63 9.88
N ASN A 89 -4.60 14.45 9.48
CA ASN A 89 -4.43 15.38 8.37
C ASN A 89 -3.42 16.49 8.70
N HIS A 90 -3.39 16.97 9.94
CA HIS A 90 -2.41 17.97 10.38
C HIS A 90 -0.99 17.40 10.36
N GLU A 91 -0.79 16.18 10.87
CA GLU A 91 0.50 15.47 10.81
C GLU A 91 0.90 15.15 9.37
N SER A 92 -0.03 14.66 8.55
CA SER A 92 0.20 14.41 7.12
C SER A 92 0.53 15.69 6.34
N ASN A 93 -0.07 16.83 6.69
CA ASN A 93 0.27 18.12 6.09
C ASN A 93 1.56 18.73 6.65
N LYS A 94 1.94 18.39 7.90
CA LYS A 94 3.21 18.79 8.53
C LYS A 94 4.39 18.18 7.76
N TYR A 95 4.24 16.97 7.26
CA TYR A 95 5.19 16.35 6.32
C TYR A 95 4.71 16.60 4.90
N ILE A 96 5.14 17.69 4.27
CA ILE A 96 4.72 18.10 2.93
C ILE A 96 4.76 16.90 1.95
N THR A 97 3.59 16.32 1.65
CA THR A 97 3.46 15.27 0.64
C THR A 97 3.55 15.91 -0.74
N GLY A 98 4.30 15.30 -1.66
CA GLY A 98 4.80 15.91 -2.90
C GLY A 98 3.76 16.60 -3.82
N SER A 99 2.46 16.30 -3.68
CA SER A 99 1.35 16.99 -4.34
C SER A 99 1.23 18.47 -3.93
N SER A 100 1.39 18.76 -2.64
CA SER A 100 1.36 20.11 -2.06
C SER A 100 2.55 20.95 -2.55
N LEU A 101 3.75 20.36 -2.51
CA LEU A 101 4.99 20.97 -3.04
C LEU A 101 4.85 21.31 -4.53
N GLY A 102 4.28 20.38 -5.32
CA GLY A 102 4.01 20.59 -6.75
C GLY A 102 3.01 21.72 -7.01
N LYS A 103 2.05 21.96 -6.12
CA LYS A 103 1.10 23.09 -6.21
C LYS A 103 1.75 24.43 -5.86
N GLN A 104 2.61 24.47 -4.84
CA GLN A 104 3.36 25.68 -4.47
C GLN A 104 4.42 26.04 -5.52
N CYS A 105 5.00 25.04 -6.20
CA CYS A 105 5.96 25.24 -7.27
C CYS A 105 5.32 25.51 -8.65
N LYS A 106 4.00 25.72 -8.76
CA LYS A 106 3.33 25.96 -10.06
C LYS A 106 3.89 27.14 -10.84
N SER A 107 4.41 28.16 -10.15
CA SER A 107 5.05 29.34 -10.76
C SER A 107 6.35 29.00 -11.51
N ALA A 108 7.00 27.89 -11.17
CA ALA A 108 8.22 27.37 -11.78
C ALA A 108 7.96 26.54 -13.06
N TYR A 109 6.70 26.32 -13.44
CA TYR A 109 6.35 25.58 -14.66
C TYR A 109 5.51 26.41 -15.63
N GLU A 110 5.87 26.41 -16.91
CA GLU A 110 5.11 27.03 -18.00
C GLU A 110 4.06 26.08 -18.57
N ASN A 111 2.99 26.65 -19.11
CA ASN A 111 1.94 25.87 -19.76
C ASN A 111 2.44 25.39 -21.12
N TYR A 112 2.41 24.07 -21.34
CA TYR A 112 2.69 23.46 -22.64
C TYR A 112 1.40 22.92 -23.23
N SER A 113 1.28 22.93 -24.57
CA SER A 113 0.11 22.41 -25.26
C SER A 113 -0.20 20.96 -24.85
N GLY A 114 -1.46 20.66 -24.52
CA GLY A 114 -1.90 19.31 -24.12
C GLY A 114 -2.00 19.07 -22.61
N GLY A 115 -2.19 20.10 -21.79
CA GLY A 115 -2.49 19.97 -20.35
C GLY A 115 -1.30 19.61 -19.46
N LYS A 116 -0.09 19.58 -20.02
CA LYS A 116 1.18 19.35 -19.32
C LYS A 116 1.86 20.68 -19.03
N ARG A 117 2.62 20.77 -17.92
CA ARG A 117 3.46 21.93 -17.63
C ARG A 117 4.93 21.52 -17.55
N LEU A 118 5.80 22.29 -18.19
CA LEU A 118 7.26 22.07 -18.27
C LEU A 118 7.97 23.04 -17.33
N LYS A 119 9.09 22.63 -16.74
CA LYS A 119 9.91 23.55 -15.93
C LYS A 119 10.36 24.74 -16.79
N LYS A 120 10.38 25.93 -16.19
CA LYS A 120 10.98 27.12 -16.80
C LYS A 120 12.48 26.90 -16.91
N GLU A 121 13.04 26.95 -18.10
CA GLU A 121 14.50 26.95 -18.27
C GLU A 121 14.91 28.42 -18.51
N THR A 122 15.58 29.01 -17.53
CA THR A 122 16.22 30.33 -17.64
C THR A 122 17.66 30.17 -17.18
N GLU A 123 18.59 30.93 -17.77
CA GLU A 123 20.04 30.74 -17.58
C GLU A 123 20.47 30.78 -16.10
N ASP A 124 19.71 31.47 -15.24
CA ASP A 124 20.05 31.67 -13.82
C ASP A 124 19.28 30.78 -12.82
N MET A 125 18.41 29.86 -13.28
CA MET A 125 17.60 29.04 -12.37
C MET A 125 18.17 27.64 -12.14
N VAL A 126 18.54 27.36 -10.88
CA VAL A 126 18.94 26.02 -10.42
C VAL A 126 17.78 25.38 -9.65
N TYR A 127 17.28 24.25 -10.15
CA TYR A 127 16.23 23.47 -9.48
C TYR A 127 16.80 22.35 -8.60
N PRO A 128 16.16 22.04 -7.45
CA PRO A 128 16.52 20.87 -6.64
C PRO A 128 16.50 19.57 -7.45
N ARG A 129 17.42 18.65 -7.14
CA ARG A 129 17.60 17.38 -7.87
C ARG A 129 16.33 16.52 -7.93
N ASP A 130 15.52 16.59 -6.88
CA ASP A 130 14.30 15.77 -6.74
C ASP A 130 13.06 16.40 -7.41
N MET A 131 13.21 17.56 -8.06
CA MET A 131 12.10 18.26 -8.69
C MET A 131 11.72 17.60 -10.04
N PRO A 132 10.46 17.18 -10.27
CA PRO A 132 10.05 16.49 -11.50
C PRO A 132 10.16 17.35 -12.75
N LYS A 133 10.67 16.83 -13.87
CA LYS A 133 10.79 17.58 -15.14
C LYS A 133 9.44 18.06 -15.72
N TYR A 134 8.36 17.35 -15.43
CA TYR A 134 7.01 17.68 -15.88
C TYR A 134 5.99 17.37 -14.78
N ILE A 135 4.90 18.14 -14.75
CA ILE A 135 3.73 17.86 -13.92
C ILE A 135 2.48 17.73 -14.79
N LYS A 136 1.64 16.73 -14.52
CA LYS A 136 0.33 16.56 -15.15
C LYS A 136 -0.71 17.35 -14.37
N THR A 137 -1.49 18.15 -15.07
CA THR A 137 -2.68 18.78 -14.46
C THR A 137 -3.76 17.71 -14.40
N ILE A 138 -4.19 17.33 -13.19
CA ILE A 138 -5.44 16.59 -13.03
C ILE A 138 -6.54 17.65 -13.16
N VAL A 139 -7.29 17.59 -14.25
CA VAL A 139 -8.51 18.38 -14.49
C VAL A 139 -9.65 17.70 -13.74
#